data_AF-A0A963LDM5-F1
#
_entry.id   AF-A0A963LDM5-F1
#
_cell.length_a   1.000
_cell.length_b   1.000
_cell.length_c   1.000
_cell.angle_alpha   90.00
_cell.angle_beta   90.00
_cell.angle_gamma   90.00
#
_symmetry.space_group_name_H-M   'P 1'
#
loop_
_entity.id
_entity.type
_entity.pdbx_description
1 polymer ?
#
loop_
_entity_poly.entity_id
_entity_poly.type
_entity_poly.pdbx_seq_one_letter_code
_entity_poly.pdbx_strand_id
1 'polypeptide(L)'
;PTVDLMRTYGRDHKVIFVGDATMSPYEILQPGGSVEYNNEEAGAEWLQRLTNTFPKFAWINPEPQGVWGYRQSIAIMQQLMNHRMFPLTLPGLEGAMRLLSK
;
A
#
# COMPACT_ATOMS: atom_id res chain seq x y z
N PRO A 1 -5.31 -0.36 -17.36
CA PRO A 1 -4.91 -1.53 -16.53
C PRO A 1 -5.44 -1.47 -15.09
N THR A 2 -5.02 -0.50 -14.26
CA THR A 2 -5.43 -0.41 -12.84
C THR A 2 -6.92 -0.03 -12.67
N VAL A 3 -7.42 0.85 -13.54
CA VAL A 3 -8.85 1.21 -13.57
C VAL A 3 -9.72 0.02 -13.98
N ASP A 4 -9.25 -0.79 -14.92
CA ASP A 4 -9.97 -1.97 -15.39
C ASP A 4 -10.10 -3.01 -14.27
N LEU A 5 -9.04 -3.18 -13.46
CA LEU A 5 -9.06 -4.03 -12.26
C LEU A 5 -10.14 -3.59 -11.27
N MET A 6 -10.25 -2.28 -10.99
CA MET A 6 -11.28 -1.72 -10.11
C MET A 6 -12.71 -1.84 -10.67
N ARG A 7 -12.86 -1.93 -12.00
CA ARG A 7 -14.15 -2.16 -12.66
C ARG A 7 -14.53 -3.64 -12.76
N THR A 8 -13.55 -4.51 -12.82
CA THR A 8 -13.74 -5.95 -13.04
C THR A 8 -14.07 -6.69 -11.74
N TYR A 9 -13.42 -6.32 -10.64
CA TYR A 9 -13.57 -7.01 -9.36
C TYR A 9 -14.45 -6.22 -8.38
N GLY A 10 -15.32 -6.94 -7.67
CA GLY A 10 -16.22 -6.37 -6.68
C GLY A 10 -15.53 -5.98 -5.36
N ARG A 11 -16.26 -5.26 -4.52
CA ARG A 11 -15.79 -4.79 -3.19
C ARG A 11 -15.49 -5.93 -2.19
N ASP A 12 -15.92 -7.15 -2.50
CA ASP A 12 -15.71 -8.36 -1.72
C ASP A 12 -14.29 -8.93 -1.87
N HIS A 13 -13.56 -8.52 -2.91
CA HIS A 13 -12.20 -8.95 -3.16
C HIS A 13 -11.24 -8.41 -2.10
N LYS A 14 -10.25 -9.25 -1.76
CA LYS A 14 -9.19 -8.93 -0.82
C LYS A 14 -7.93 -8.54 -1.59
N VAL A 15 -7.32 -7.42 -1.24
CA VAL A 15 -6.09 -6.93 -1.87
C VAL A 15 -4.94 -7.01 -0.88
N ILE A 16 -3.85 -7.66 -1.31
CA ILE A 16 -2.61 -7.71 -0.54
C ILE A 16 -1.55 -7.02 -1.37
N PHE A 17 -1.04 -5.90 -0.87
CA PHE A 17 0.15 -5.26 -1.40
C PHE A 17 1.38 -5.91 -0.79
N VAL A 18 2.43 -6.09 -1.59
CA VAL A 18 3.70 -6.64 -1.12
C VAL A 18 4.82 -5.75 -1.66
N GLY A 19 5.63 -5.17 -0.76
CA GLY A 19 6.73 -4.28 -1.13
C GLY A 19 7.37 -3.61 0.08
N ASP A 20 8.63 -3.21 -0.05
CA ASP A 20 9.45 -2.59 1.01
C ASP A 20 8.98 -1.18 1.44
N ALA A 21 8.15 -0.53 0.62
CA ALA A 21 7.75 0.86 0.80
C ALA A 21 8.97 1.82 0.87
N THR A 22 10.11 1.44 0.28
CA THR A 22 11.32 2.25 0.20
C THR A 22 11.47 2.88 -1.17
N MET A 23 10.87 4.06 -1.32
CA MET A 23 10.95 4.92 -2.49
C MET A 23 11.16 6.36 -2.05
N SER A 24 11.40 7.27 -2.99
CA SER A 24 11.38 8.69 -2.68
C SER A 24 9.98 9.12 -2.22
N PRO A 25 9.82 9.94 -1.17
CA PRO A 25 8.51 10.50 -0.80
C PRO A 25 7.83 11.24 -1.96
N TYR A 26 8.60 11.77 -2.90
CA TYR A 26 8.08 12.45 -4.10
C TYR A 26 7.32 11.50 -5.03
N GLU A 27 7.75 10.23 -5.15
CA GLU A 27 7.05 9.21 -5.95
C GLU A 27 5.63 8.94 -5.40
N ILE A 28 5.44 9.16 -4.11
CA ILE A 28 4.15 8.96 -3.43
C ILE A 28 3.29 10.22 -3.48
N LEU A 29 3.88 11.37 -3.19
CA LEU A 29 3.14 12.58 -2.85
C LEU A 29 2.97 13.58 -4.01
N GLN A 30 3.74 13.47 -5.10
CA GLN A 30 3.75 14.46 -6.16
C GLN A 30 3.34 13.88 -7.53
N PRO A 31 2.53 14.61 -8.32
CA PRO A 31 2.48 14.44 -9.76
C PRO A 31 3.88 14.58 -10.37
N GLY A 32 4.19 13.75 -11.36
CA GLY A 32 5.51 13.69 -12.00
C GLY A 32 6.63 13.16 -11.09
N GLY A 33 6.29 12.65 -9.90
CA GLY A 33 7.26 12.13 -8.93
C GLY A 33 7.85 10.78 -9.30
N SER A 34 7.26 10.05 -10.27
CA SER A 34 7.77 8.75 -10.72
C SER A 34 9.11 8.90 -11.44
N VAL A 35 10.04 7.99 -11.13
CA VAL A 35 11.41 8.00 -11.68
C VAL A 35 11.45 7.49 -13.12
N GLU A 36 10.56 6.57 -13.48
CA GLU A 36 10.58 5.87 -14.78
C GLU A 36 9.64 6.48 -15.82
N TYR A 37 8.53 7.11 -15.39
CA TYR A 37 7.49 7.61 -16.28
C TYR A 37 6.90 8.92 -15.76
N ASN A 38 6.35 9.75 -16.65
CA ASN A 38 5.57 10.89 -16.19
C ASN A 38 4.19 10.42 -15.70
N ASN A 39 3.90 10.62 -14.41
CA ASN A 39 2.59 10.34 -13.82
C ASN A 39 1.81 11.65 -13.60
N GLU A 40 0.64 11.80 -14.23
CA GLU A 40 -0.20 13.00 -14.06
C GLU A 40 -0.77 13.13 -12.64
N GLU A 41 -0.84 12.03 -11.89
CA GLU A 41 -1.42 11.97 -10.55
C GLU A 41 -0.44 11.35 -9.56
N ALA A 42 -0.43 11.83 -8.31
CA ALA A 42 0.43 11.30 -7.26
C ALA A 42 0.14 9.82 -6.96
N GLY A 43 1.16 9.06 -6.56
CA GLY A 43 1.00 7.65 -6.18
C GLY A 43 -0.01 7.42 -5.06
N ALA A 44 -0.12 8.37 -4.12
CA ALA A 44 -1.09 8.35 -3.03
C ALA A 44 -2.54 8.31 -3.54
N GLU A 45 -2.87 9.00 -4.64
CA GLU A 45 -4.22 9.02 -5.22
C GLU A 45 -4.63 7.63 -5.70
N TRP A 46 -3.71 6.89 -6.31
CA TRP A 46 -3.95 5.53 -6.77
C TRP A 46 -4.16 4.56 -5.60
N LEU A 47 -3.37 4.67 -4.55
CA LEU A 47 -3.55 3.88 -3.32
C LEU A 47 -4.90 4.17 -2.67
N GLN A 48 -5.30 5.44 -2.61
CA GLN A 48 -6.59 5.84 -2.05
C GLN A 48 -7.75 5.27 -2.88
N ARG A 49 -7.68 5.33 -4.21
CA ARG A 49 -8.68 4.71 -5.10
C ARG A 49 -8.79 3.20 -4.91
N LEU A 50 -7.65 2.51 -4.81
CA LEU A 50 -7.63 1.06 -4.60
C LEU A 50 -8.22 0.67 -3.24
N THR A 51 -7.81 1.35 -2.17
CA THR A 51 -8.29 1.05 -0.81
C THR A 51 -9.75 1.45 -0.59
N ASN A 52 -10.25 2.47 -1.29
CA ASN A 52 -11.66 2.81 -1.33
C ASN A 52 -12.49 1.78 -2.10
N THR A 53 -11.97 1.27 -3.23
CA THR A 53 -12.61 0.23 -4.05
C THR A 53 -12.65 -1.11 -3.31
N PHE A 54 -11.53 -1.52 -2.70
CA PHE A 54 -11.35 -2.80 -2.02
C PHE A 54 -11.12 -2.58 -0.51
N PRO A 55 -12.19 -2.52 0.32
CA PRO A 55 -12.06 -2.20 1.74
C PRO A 55 -11.34 -3.28 2.56
N LYS A 56 -11.21 -4.50 2.02
CA LYS A 56 -10.44 -5.60 2.61
C LYS A 56 -9.03 -5.59 2.02
N PHE A 57 -8.14 -4.82 2.64
CA PHE A 57 -6.76 -4.69 2.17
C PHE A 57 -5.74 -4.77 3.31
N ALA A 58 -4.53 -5.19 2.94
CA ALA A 58 -3.34 -5.17 3.80
C ALA A 58 -2.09 -4.94 2.96
N TRP A 59 -1.04 -4.39 3.57
CA TRP A 59 0.29 -4.30 2.96
C TRP A 59 1.28 -5.18 3.75
N ILE A 60 2.06 -5.99 3.06
CA ILE A 60 3.12 -6.80 3.65
C ILE A 60 4.46 -6.18 3.28
N ASN A 61 5.19 -5.71 4.28
CA ASN A 61 6.46 -5.02 4.09
C ASN A 61 7.63 -5.90 4.60
N PRO A 62 8.59 -6.27 3.72
CA PRO A 62 9.77 -7.07 4.09
C PRO A 62 10.84 -6.31 4.88
N GLU A 63 10.82 -4.97 4.92
CA GLU A 63 11.77 -4.21 5.71
C GLU A 63 11.62 -4.51 7.20
N PRO A 64 12.72 -4.60 7.97
CA PRO A 64 12.66 -4.79 9.41
C PRO A 64 11.78 -3.73 10.08
N GLN A 65 10.79 -4.15 10.89
CA GLN A 65 9.81 -3.21 11.47
C GLN A 65 10.46 -2.07 12.28
N GLY A 66 11.63 -2.33 12.89
CA GLY A 66 12.39 -1.32 13.62
C GLY A 66 12.85 -0.13 12.76
N VAL A 67 12.94 -0.28 11.43
CA VAL A 67 13.34 0.82 10.53
C VAL A 67 12.17 1.66 10.02
N TRP A 68 10.93 1.21 10.20
CA TRP A 68 9.75 1.83 9.58
C TRP A 68 9.52 3.27 10.05
N GLY A 69 9.79 3.55 11.32
CA GLY A 69 9.67 4.92 11.87
C GLY A 69 10.78 5.87 11.42
N TYR A 70 11.90 5.34 10.92
CA TYR A 70 13.04 6.13 10.47
C TYR A 70 12.99 6.46 8.97
N ARG A 71 12.32 5.62 8.18
CA ARG A 71 12.15 5.85 6.74
C ARG A 71 10.85 6.61 6.48
N GLN A 72 10.98 7.86 6.02
CA GLN A 72 9.84 8.75 5.77
C GLN A 72 8.79 8.13 4.83
N SER A 73 9.22 7.48 3.74
CA SER A 73 8.31 6.83 2.79
C SER A 73 7.48 5.73 3.45
N ILE A 74 8.09 4.90 4.30
CA ILE A 74 7.37 3.84 5.03
C ILE A 74 6.37 4.45 6.01
N ALA A 75 6.74 5.52 6.71
CA ALA A 75 5.82 6.22 7.61
C ALA A 75 4.61 6.81 6.87
N ILE A 76 4.82 7.42 5.69
CA ILE A 76 3.74 7.91 4.82
C ILE A 76 2.85 6.76 4.39
N MET A 77 3.43 5.67 3.89
CA MET A 77 2.69 4.48 3.47
C MET A 77 1.88 3.88 4.63
N GLN A 78 2.42 3.86 5.84
CA GLN A 78 1.69 3.37 7.02
C GLN A 78 0.40 4.16 7.26
N GLN A 79 0.45 5.49 7.07
CA GLN A 79 -0.71 6.36 7.21
C GLN A 79 -1.70 6.15 6.06
N LEU A 80 -1.24 6.15 4.81
CA LEU A 80 -2.08 5.92 3.62
C LEU A 80 -2.79 4.56 3.67
N MET A 81 -2.11 3.54 4.22
CA MET A 81 -2.66 2.20 4.40
C MET A 81 -3.50 2.07 5.68
N ASN A 82 -3.88 3.16 6.34
CA ASN A 82 -4.70 3.17 7.57
C ASN A 82 -4.14 2.25 8.67
N HIS A 83 -2.83 2.23 8.84
CA HIS A 83 -2.09 1.34 9.76
C HIS A 83 -2.32 -0.16 9.50
N ARG A 84 -2.66 -0.56 8.27
CA ARG A 84 -2.83 -1.97 7.84
C ARG A 84 -1.59 -2.50 7.12
N MET A 85 -0.41 -2.06 7.52
CA MET A 85 0.84 -2.68 7.08
C MET A 85 1.38 -3.63 8.14
N PHE A 86 1.86 -4.79 7.70
CA PHE A 86 2.33 -5.89 8.52
C PHE A 86 3.75 -6.30 8.06
N PRO A 87 4.64 -6.67 8.99
CA PRO A 87 5.97 -7.14 8.61
C PRO A 87 5.88 -8.51 7.92
N LEU A 88 6.82 -8.81 7.02
CA LEU A 88 6.96 -10.14 6.40
C LEU A 88 7.56 -11.15 7.40
N THR A 89 6.77 -11.47 8.43
CA THR A 89 7.08 -12.48 9.45
C THR A 89 5.84 -13.35 9.66
N LEU A 90 5.99 -14.53 10.25
CA LEU A 90 4.84 -15.40 10.53
C LEU A 90 3.75 -14.67 11.35
N PRO A 91 4.06 -13.97 12.47
CA PRO A 91 3.05 -13.20 13.20
C PRO A 91 2.43 -12.05 12.39
N GLY A 92 3.23 -11.39 11.52
CA GLY A 92 2.73 -10.33 10.66
C GLY A 92 1.72 -10.84 9.63
N LEU A 93 2.02 -11.97 8.99
CA LEU A 93 1.13 -12.64 8.04
C LEU A 93 -0.15 -13.14 8.71
N GLU A 94 -0.06 -13.73 9.90
CA GLU A 94 -1.23 -14.12 10.69
C GLU A 94 -2.11 -12.91 11.03
N GLY A 95 -1.51 -11.79 11.44
CA GLY A 95 -2.20 -10.53 11.70
C GLY A 95 -2.93 -9.99 10.47
N ALA A 96 -2.27 -10.00 9.31
CA ALA A 96 -2.87 -9.57 8.05
C ALA A 96 -4.05 -10.46 7.66
N MET A 97 -3.91 -11.79 7.76
CA MET A 97 -5.00 -12.72 7.44
C MET A 97 -6.18 -12.57 8.39
N ARG A 98 -5.94 -12.35 9.68
CA ARG A 98 -6.99 -12.09 10.67
C ARG A 98 -7.74 -10.80 10.37
N LEU A 99 -7.05 -9.74 9.95
CA LEU A 99 -7.67 -8.48 9.51
C LEU A 99 -8.57 -8.72 8.30
N LEU A 100 -8.06 -9.43 7.29
CA LEU A 100 -8.76 -9.67 6.02
C LEU A 100 -9.90 -10.68 6.10
N SER A 101 -9.98 -11.46 7.17
CA SER A 101 -11.03 -12.46 7.38
C SER A 101 -12.28 -11.89 8.04
N LYS A 102 -12.19 -10.67 8.60
CA LYS A 102 -13.36 -9.88 9.01
C LYS A 102 -14.02 -9.28 7.77
#